data_AF-A0A971LNB2-F1
#
_entry.id   AF-A0A971LNB2-F1
#
_cell.length_a   1.000
_cell.length_b   1.000
_cell.length_c   1.000
_cell.angle_alpha   90.00
_cell.angle_beta   90.00
_cell.angle_gamma   90.00
#
_symmetry.space_group_name_H-M   'P 1'
#
loop_
_entity.id
_entity.type
_entity.pdbx_description
1 polymer ?
#
loop_
_entity_poly.entity_id
_entity_poly.type
_entity_poly.pdbx_seq_one_letter_code
_entity_poly.pdbx_strand_id
1 'polypeptide(L)'
;MTQEQRERKLRQQIHGLRVKKFHWPLEAFKFIIKGLGYGDSLTKLSEDKLLEIKSLMLKYRNHGRPLEYNYDRQGKYMHALMKQAGWTEPHLRAFLFKRYSKSHWNLLDQNERKAVIAMFRTYIDQANTNAQTNKQTDPKEDSHE
;
A
#
# COMPACT_ATOMS: atom_id res chain seq x y z
N MET A 1 21.45 -37.52 9.29
CA MET A 1 20.52 -36.54 9.91
C MET A 1 19.19 -37.23 10.13
N THR A 2 18.70 -37.28 11.37
CA THR A 2 17.42 -37.94 11.71
C THR A 2 16.22 -37.15 11.17
N GLN A 3 15.04 -37.78 11.06
CA GLN A 3 13.82 -37.11 10.61
C GLN A 3 13.49 -35.90 11.49
N GLU A 4 13.55 -36.08 12.80
CA GLU A 4 13.32 -35.01 13.78
C GLU A 4 14.28 -33.81 13.59
N GLN A 5 15.55 -34.09 13.29
CA GLN A 5 16.54 -33.04 12.99
C GLN A 5 16.21 -32.28 11.69
N ARG A 6 15.68 -32.97 10.67
CA ARG A 6 15.24 -32.33 9.41
C ARG A 6 14.00 -31.47 9.63
N GLU A 7 13.00 -31.98 10.34
CA GLU A 7 11.78 -31.23 10.69
C GLU A 7 12.11 -29.99 11.52
N ARG A 8 13.00 -30.11 12.52
CA ARG A 8 13.46 -28.97 13.32
C ARG A 8 14.12 -27.89 12.44
N LYS A 9 14.97 -28.30 11.50
CA LYS A 9 15.60 -27.39 10.55
C LYS A 9 14.58 -26.70 9.65
N LEU A 10 13.57 -27.42 9.16
CA LEU A 10 12.49 -26.85 8.34
C LEU A 10 11.66 -25.84 9.13
N ARG A 11 11.28 -26.13 10.37
CA ARG A 11 10.56 -25.19 11.25
C ARG A 11 11.37 -23.90 11.46
N GLN A 12 12.67 -24.01 11.69
CA GLN A 12 13.57 -22.85 11.81
C GLN A 12 13.65 -22.03 10.52
N GLN A 13 13.71 -22.69 9.36
CA GLN A 13 13.75 -22.01 8.06
C GLN A 13 12.44 -21.29 7.76
N ILE A 14 11.30 -21.91 8.03
CA ILE A 14 9.96 -21.29 7.91
C ILE A 14 9.86 -20.07 8.83
N HIS A 15 10.31 -20.21 10.08
CA HIS A 15 10.35 -19.08 11.01
C HIS A 15 11.26 -17.94 10.53
N GLY A 16 12.42 -18.28 9.97
CA GLY A 16 13.34 -17.32 9.35
C GLY A 16 12.69 -16.58 8.19
N LEU A 17 11.96 -17.28 7.30
CA LEU A 17 11.21 -16.67 6.21
C LEU A 17 10.11 -15.74 6.73
N ARG A 18 9.34 -16.18 7.73
CA ARG A 18 8.29 -15.36 8.37
C ARG A 18 8.85 -14.02 8.85
N VAL A 19 9.98 -14.03 9.57
CA VAL A 19 10.57 -12.82 10.13
C VAL A 19 11.27 -11.98 9.06
N LYS A 20 12.18 -12.58 8.30
CA LYS A 20 13.11 -11.85 7.43
C LYS A 20 12.50 -11.45 6.09
N LYS A 21 11.66 -12.31 5.51
CA LYS A 21 11.01 -12.03 4.21
C LYS A 21 9.71 -11.28 4.45
N PHE A 22 8.82 -11.84 5.26
CA PHE A 22 7.44 -11.36 5.36
C PHE A 22 7.17 -10.37 6.50
N HIS A 23 8.05 -10.31 7.50
CA HIS A 23 7.86 -9.50 8.70
C HIS A 23 6.52 -9.75 9.40
N TRP A 24 5.99 -10.98 9.30
CA TRP A 24 4.70 -11.32 9.90
C TRP A 24 4.83 -11.56 11.41
N PRO A 25 3.96 -10.96 12.24
CA PRO A 25 3.85 -11.33 13.65
C PRO A 25 3.38 -12.79 13.78
N LEU A 26 3.70 -13.44 14.91
CA LEU A 26 3.42 -14.86 15.11
C LEU A 26 1.93 -15.20 14.94
N GLU A 27 1.04 -14.36 15.47
CA GLU A 27 -0.41 -14.58 15.38
C GLU A 27 -0.94 -14.49 13.95
N ALA A 28 -0.44 -13.54 13.15
CA ALA A 28 -0.79 -13.47 11.73
C ALA A 28 -0.30 -14.72 10.97
N PHE A 29 0.90 -15.19 11.29
CA PHE A 29 1.43 -16.41 10.69
C PHE A 29 0.57 -17.64 11.04
N LYS A 30 0.17 -17.79 12.31
CA LYS A 30 -0.75 -18.87 12.74
C LYS A 30 -2.08 -18.80 12.02
N PHE A 31 -2.65 -17.60 11.88
CA PHE A 31 -3.90 -17.40 11.14
C PHE A 31 -3.78 -17.86 9.68
N ILE A 32 -2.69 -17.51 9.00
CA ILE A 32 -2.43 -17.88 7.61
C ILE A 32 -2.31 -19.41 7.46
N ILE A 33 -1.48 -20.07 8.25
CA ILE A 33 -1.29 -21.53 8.13
C ILE A 33 -2.56 -22.30 8.50
N LYS A 34 -3.36 -21.79 9.45
CA LYS A 34 -4.67 -22.34 9.78
C LYS A 34 -5.65 -22.20 8.62
N GLY A 35 -5.70 -21.02 7.98
CA GLY A 35 -6.54 -20.78 6.80
C GLY A 35 -6.16 -21.63 5.60
N LEU A 36 -4.89 -22.03 5.49
CA LEU A 36 -4.39 -22.96 4.46
C LEU A 36 -4.63 -24.44 4.80
N GLY A 37 -5.22 -24.76 5.95
CA GLY A 37 -5.53 -26.13 6.36
C GLY A 37 -4.39 -26.89 7.02
N TYR A 38 -3.27 -26.24 7.39
CA TYR A 38 -2.15 -26.87 8.09
C TYR A 38 -2.29 -26.82 9.63
N GLY A 39 -3.39 -26.29 10.15
CA GLY A 39 -3.65 -26.18 11.59
C GLY A 39 -2.96 -24.98 12.26
N ASP A 40 -2.76 -25.07 13.58
CA ASP A 40 -2.35 -23.95 14.42
C ASP A 40 -0.85 -23.92 14.77
N SER A 41 -0.12 -25.01 14.48
CA SER A 41 1.28 -25.14 14.88
C SER A 41 2.11 -25.95 13.88
N LEU A 42 3.32 -25.45 13.60
CA LEU A 42 4.32 -26.17 12.79
C LEU A 42 4.90 -27.40 13.50
N THR A 43 4.77 -27.52 14.82
CA THR A 43 5.29 -28.66 15.59
C THR A 43 4.50 -29.94 15.34
N LYS A 44 3.23 -29.82 14.96
CA LYS A 44 2.33 -30.94 14.68
C LYS A 44 2.43 -31.44 13.23
N LEU A 45 3.23 -30.76 12.40
CA LEU A 45 3.32 -31.04 10.96
C LEU A 45 4.45 -32.03 10.65
N SER A 46 4.15 -32.94 9.73
CA SER A 46 5.12 -33.85 9.14
C SER A 46 6.12 -33.11 8.24
N GLU A 47 7.25 -33.76 7.96
CA GLU A 47 8.29 -33.26 7.06
C GLU A 47 7.73 -32.77 5.71
N ASP A 48 6.84 -33.54 5.08
CA ASP A 48 6.23 -33.19 3.78
C ASP A 48 5.42 -31.90 3.85
N LYS A 49 4.61 -31.73 4.90
CA LYS A 49 3.80 -30.52 5.10
C LYS A 49 4.67 -29.30 5.38
N LEU A 50 5.78 -29.47 6.09
CA LEU A 50 6.75 -28.39 6.31
C LEU A 50 7.45 -28.00 5.00
N LEU A 51 7.79 -28.96 4.14
CA LEU A 51 8.36 -28.70 2.82
C LEU A 51 7.37 -27.94 1.92
N GLU A 52 6.10 -28.35 1.94
CA GLU A 52 5.01 -27.73 1.20
C GLU A 52 4.85 -26.25 1.61
N ILE A 53 4.72 -25.96 2.91
CA ILE A 53 4.62 -24.59 3.44
C ILE A 53 5.84 -23.76 3.04
N LYS A 54 7.05 -24.31 3.20
CA LYS A 54 8.28 -23.61 2.83
C LYS A 54 8.30 -23.28 1.33
N SER A 55 7.90 -24.23 0.47
CA SER A 55 7.82 -24.04 -0.98
C SER A 55 6.80 -22.94 -1.33
N LEU A 56 5.61 -22.97 -0.71
CA LEU A 56 4.60 -21.93 -0.86
C LEU A 56 5.14 -20.56 -0.46
N MET A 57 5.77 -20.45 0.71
CA MET A 57 6.38 -19.21 1.20
C MET A 57 7.52 -18.69 0.31
N LEU A 58 8.27 -19.59 -0.34
CA LEU A 58 9.32 -19.20 -1.29
C LEU A 58 8.73 -18.70 -2.61
N LYS A 59 7.78 -19.44 -3.18
CA LYS A 59 7.04 -19.08 -4.40
C LYS A 59 6.20 -17.83 -4.23
N TYR A 60 5.68 -17.61 -3.03
CA TYR A 60 4.96 -16.40 -2.68
C TYR A 60 5.93 -15.23 -2.84
N ARG A 61 5.74 -14.48 -3.92
CA ARG A 61 6.54 -13.31 -4.21
C ARG A 61 6.29 -12.34 -3.07
N ASN A 62 7.37 -11.88 -2.45
CA ASN A 62 7.27 -10.79 -1.50
C ASN A 62 6.80 -9.60 -2.33
N HIS A 63 5.50 -9.36 -2.37
CA HIS A 63 5.00 -8.05 -2.77
C HIS A 63 5.49 -7.12 -1.66
N GLY A 64 6.72 -6.64 -1.78
CA GLY A 64 7.26 -5.57 -0.95
C GLY A 64 6.51 -4.28 -1.30
N ARG A 65 5.20 -4.24 -1.02
CA ARG A 65 4.17 -3.30 -1.54
C ARG A 65 4.03 -3.40 -3.09
N PRO A 66 2.81 -3.34 -3.65
CA PRO A 66 1.72 -2.43 -3.31
C PRO A 66 0.43 -3.14 -2.89
N LEU A 67 -0.31 -2.53 -1.96
CA LEU A 67 -1.76 -2.73 -1.87
C LEU A 67 -2.47 -1.45 -2.35
N GLU A 68 -1.81 -0.70 -3.24
CA GLU A 68 -2.53 0.18 -4.12
C GLU A 68 -3.13 -0.75 -5.16
N TYR A 69 -4.46 -0.80 -5.18
CA TYR A 69 -5.13 -1.39 -6.32
C TYR A 69 -4.51 -0.74 -7.55
N ASN A 70 -4.15 -1.53 -8.56
CA ASN A 70 -3.71 -0.94 -9.81
C ASN A 70 -4.73 0.13 -10.19
N TYR A 71 -4.28 1.38 -10.18
CA TYR A 71 -5.13 2.47 -10.52
C TYR A 71 -5.64 2.19 -11.93
N ASP A 72 -6.97 2.19 -12.07
CA ASP A 72 -7.57 2.21 -13.38
C ASP A 72 -7.14 3.50 -14.12
N ARG A 73 -7.50 3.61 -15.40
CA ARG A 73 -7.08 4.77 -16.20
C ARG A 73 -7.44 6.11 -15.54
N GLN A 74 -8.60 6.19 -14.88
CA GLN A 74 -9.03 7.36 -14.13
C GLN A 74 -8.28 7.55 -12.81
N GLY A 75 -7.96 6.46 -12.11
CA GLY A 75 -7.15 6.49 -10.90
C GLY A 75 -5.74 6.99 -11.16
N LYS A 76 -5.14 6.64 -12.31
CA LYS A 76 -3.81 7.15 -12.69
C LYS A 76 -3.86 8.66 -12.91
N TYR A 77 -4.93 9.13 -13.55
CA TYR A 77 -5.17 10.55 -13.74
C TYR A 77 -5.39 11.27 -12.39
N MET A 78 -6.23 10.73 -11.51
CA MET A 78 -6.43 11.26 -10.16
C MET A 78 -5.11 11.31 -9.37
N HIS A 79 -4.30 10.24 -9.41
CA HIS A 79 -3.02 10.18 -8.73
C HIS A 79 -2.05 11.25 -9.25
N ALA A 80 -2.04 11.53 -10.56
CA ALA A 80 -1.26 12.63 -11.12
C ALA A 80 -1.73 14.00 -10.58
N LEU A 81 -3.04 14.23 -10.50
CA LEU A 81 -3.61 15.46 -9.93
C LEU A 81 -3.30 15.58 -8.43
N MET A 82 -3.39 14.48 -7.67
CA MET A 82 -3.03 14.44 -6.26
C MET A 82 -1.57 14.91 -6.05
N LYS A 83 -0.63 14.46 -6.89
CA LYS A 83 0.77 14.89 -6.83
C LYS A 83 0.93 16.37 -7.17
N GLN A 84 0.23 16.86 -8.20
CA GLN A 84 0.24 18.28 -8.55
C GLN A 84 -0.33 19.17 -7.44
N ALA A 85 -1.34 18.68 -6.72
CA ALA A 85 -1.91 19.33 -5.54
C ALA A 85 -1.03 19.20 -4.27
N GLY A 86 0.16 18.57 -4.36
CA GLY A 86 1.07 18.39 -3.24
C GLY A 86 0.64 17.32 -2.23
N TRP A 87 -0.32 16.46 -2.57
CA TRP A 87 -0.81 15.42 -1.67
C TRP A 87 0.00 14.11 -1.79
N THR A 88 0.08 13.40 -0.66
CA THR A 88 0.68 12.06 -0.58
C THR A 88 -0.42 11.00 -0.51
N GLU A 89 -0.09 9.74 -0.83
CA GLU A 89 -1.04 8.63 -0.77
C GLU A 89 -1.67 8.47 0.65
N PRO A 90 -0.93 8.61 1.77
CA PRO A 90 -1.55 8.66 3.10
C PRO A 90 -2.59 9.76 3.28
N HIS A 91 -2.36 10.96 2.70
CA HIS A 91 -3.34 12.06 2.77
C HIS A 91 -4.63 11.70 2.02
N LEU A 92 -4.50 11.18 0.81
CA LEU A 92 -5.64 10.71 0.03
C LEU A 92 -6.39 9.62 0.80
N ARG A 93 -5.68 8.61 1.31
CA ARG A 93 -6.29 7.50 2.03
C ARG A 93 -7.01 7.95 3.30
N ALA A 94 -6.41 8.85 4.09
CA ALA A 94 -7.06 9.42 5.27
C ALA A 94 -8.34 10.19 4.90
N PHE A 95 -8.30 10.94 3.80
CA PHE A 95 -9.47 11.63 3.27
C PHE A 95 -10.57 10.66 2.82
N LEU A 96 -10.23 9.61 2.05
CA LEU A 96 -11.21 8.62 1.59
C LEU A 96 -11.88 7.88 2.76
N PHE A 97 -11.10 7.55 3.79
CA PHE A 97 -11.64 6.96 5.01
C PHE A 97 -12.60 7.93 5.72
N LYS A 98 -12.20 9.19 5.91
CA LYS A 98 -13.03 10.17 6.63
C LYS A 98 -14.31 10.53 5.85
N ARG A 99 -14.22 10.71 4.53
CA ARG A 99 -15.31 11.25 3.71
C ARG A 99 -16.27 10.18 3.18
N TYR A 100 -15.74 9.02 2.81
CA TYR A 100 -16.48 7.97 2.12
C TYR A 100 -16.44 6.63 2.85
N SER A 101 -15.74 6.52 3.99
CA SER A 101 -15.51 5.26 4.71
C SER A 101 -14.87 4.16 3.85
N LYS A 102 -14.08 4.58 2.84
CA LYS A 102 -13.45 3.67 1.87
C LYS A 102 -11.94 3.74 1.96
N SER A 103 -11.31 2.58 1.84
CA SER A 103 -9.86 2.44 2.05
C SER A 103 -9.01 2.72 0.82
N HIS A 104 -9.62 2.80 -0.38
CA HIS A 104 -8.93 2.95 -1.65
C HIS A 104 -9.82 3.52 -2.76
N TRP A 105 -9.20 4.17 -3.77
CA TRP A 105 -9.86 4.72 -4.97
C TRP A 105 -10.79 3.74 -5.68
N ASN A 106 -10.32 2.51 -5.94
CA ASN A 106 -11.11 1.52 -6.69
C ASN A 106 -12.44 1.15 -6.01
N LEU A 107 -12.59 1.39 -4.69
CA LEU A 107 -13.84 1.17 -3.96
C LEU A 107 -14.84 2.34 -4.13
N LEU A 108 -14.37 3.48 -4.65
CA LEU A 108 -15.23 4.62 -4.92
C LEU A 108 -16.16 4.31 -6.09
N ASP A 109 -17.40 4.79 -5.98
CA ASP A 109 -18.34 4.79 -7.11
C ASP A 109 -18.01 5.91 -8.11
N GLN A 110 -18.73 5.95 -9.22
CA GLN A 110 -18.46 6.90 -10.30
C GLN A 110 -18.63 8.38 -9.87
N ASN A 111 -19.57 8.68 -8.98
CA ASN A 111 -19.85 10.04 -8.53
C ASN A 111 -18.79 10.51 -7.53
N GLU A 112 -18.43 9.65 -6.59
CA GLU A 112 -17.35 9.89 -5.63
C GLU A 112 -16.01 10.13 -6.33
N ARG A 113 -15.69 9.31 -7.36
CA ARG A 113 -14.48 9.49 -8.17
C ARG A 113 -14.43 10.85 -8.85
N LYS A 114 -15.55 11.28 -9.46
CA LYS A 114 -15.66 12.61 -10.08
C LYS A 114 -15.46 13.72 -9.05
N ALA A 115 -16.04 13.59 -7.85
CA ALA A 115 -15.91 14.57 -6.79
C ALA A 115 -14.46 14.73 -6.31
N VAL A 116 -13.73 13.63 -6.12
CA VAL A 116 -12.31 13.65 -5.72
C VAL A 116 -11.44 14.29 -6.80
N ILE A 117 -11.66 13.95 -8.08
CA ILE A 117 -10.93 14.58 -9.19
C ILE A 117 -11.21 16.09 -9.25
N ALA A 118 -12.48 16.49 -9.15
CA ALA A 118 -12.88 17.89 -9.17
C ALA A 118 -12.23 18.66 -8.03
N MET A 119 -12.22 18.10 -6.81
CA MET A 119 -11.55 18.68 -5.65
C MET A 119 -10.07 18.96 -5.92
N PHE A 120 -9.32 17.98 -6.45
CA PHE A 120 -7.91 18.20 -6.75
C PHE A 120 -7.68 19.25 -7.83
N ARG A 121 -8.53 19.31 -8.86
CA ARG A 121 -8.46 20.37 -9.88
C ARG A 121 -8.65 21.75 -9.25
N THR A 122 -9.65 21.90 -8.39
CA THR A 122 -9.89 23.17 -7.67
C THR A 122 -8.68 23.59 -6.83
N TYR A 123 -8.01 22.67 -6.13
CA TYR A 123 -6.81 23.00 -5.36
C TYR A 123 -5.63 23.43 -6.25
N ILE A 124 -5.44 22.78 -7.39
CA ILE A 124 -4.41 23.14 -8.35
C ILE A 124 -4.70 24.52 -8.96
N ASP A 125 -5.94 24.77 -9.35
CA ASP A 125 -6.36 26.04 -9.93
C ASP A 125 -6.15 27.20 -8.93
N GLN A 126 -6.56 27.01 -7.67
CA GLN A 126 -6.32 27.98 -6.59
C GLN A 126 -4.82 28.24 -6.36
N ALA A 127 -4.00 27.19 -6.35
CA ALA A 127 -2.55 27.32 -6.21
C ALA A 127 -1.95 28.13 -7.37
N ASN A 128 -2.42 27.90 -8.60
CA ASN A 128 -1.97 28.62 -9.80
C ASN A 128 -2.39 30.08 -9.80
N THR A 129 -3.64 30.38 -9.40
CA THR A 129 -4.12 31.78 -9.30
C THR A 129 -3.31 32.56 -8.27
N ASN A 130 -3.06 31.98 -7.09
CA ASN A 130 -2.26 32.63 -6.04
C ASN A 130 -0.80 32.86 -6.47
N ALA A 131 -0.25 31.97 -7.30
CA ALA A 131 1.09 32.13 -7.86
C ALA A 131 1.16 33.22 -8.95
N GLN A 132 0.07 33.50 -9.66
CA GLN A 132 -0.01 34.58 -10.66
C GLN A 132 -0.19 35.95 -10.01
N THR A 133 -1.03 36.07 -8.98
CA THR A 133 -1.22 37.33 -8.25
C THR A 133 0.07 37.82 -7.56
N ASN A 134 0.88 36.90 -7.02
CA ASN A 134 2.17 37.26 -6.40
C ASN A 134 3.25 37.71 -7.40
N LYS A 135 3.10 37.42 -8.71
CA LYS A 135 4.03 37.90 -9.75
C LYS A 135 3.66 39.28 -10.31
N GLN A 136 2.47 39.76 -10.00
CA GLN A 136 1.94 41.02 -10.54
C GLN A 136 2.11 42.21 -9.57
N THR A 137 2.62 41.94 -8.36
CA THR A 137 2.87 42.91 -7.29
C THR A 137 4.36 43.29 -7.13
N ASP A 138 5.21 43.06 -8.13
CA ASP A 138 6.48 43.80 -8.23
C ASP A 138 6.18 45.14 -8.92
N PRO A 139 6.20 46.29 -8.21
CA PRO A 139 6.15 47.58 -8.86
C PRO A 139 7.44 47.70 -9.67
N LYS A 140 7.31 48.01 -10.96
CA LYS A 140 8.40 48.64 -11.70
C LYS A 140 8.78 49.89 -10.89
N GLU A 141 10.00 49.92 -10.37
CA GLU A 141 10.63 51.18 -9.97
C GLU A 141 10.70 52.04 -11.23
N ASP A 142 9.71 52.93 -11.34
CA ASP A 142 9.70 53.98 -12.32
C ASP A 142 10.91 54.89 -12.08
N SER A 143 11.59 55.12 -13.18
CA SER A 143 12.66 56.09 -13.35
C SER A 143 12.15 57.50 -13.04
N HIS A 144 12.78 58.21 -12.12
CA HIS A 144 12.89 59.68 -11.98
C HIS A 144 13.78 59.92 -10.75
N GLU A 145 14.84 60.72 -10.72
CA GLU A 145 15.37 61.82 -11.53
C GLU A 145 16.88 61.90 -11.29
#